data_AF-A0A8T9B6F9-F1
#
_entry.id   AF-A0A8T9B6F9-F1
#
_cell.length_a   1.000
_cell.length_b   1.000
_cell.length_c   1.000
_cell.angle_alpha   90.00
_cell.angle_beta   90.00
_cell.angle_gamma   90.00
#
_symmetry.space_group_name_H-M   'P 1'
#
loop_
_entity.id
_entity.type
_entity.pdbx_description
1 polymer ?
#
loop_
_entity_poly.entity_id
_entity_poly.type
_entity_poly.pdbx_seq_one_letter_code
_entity_poly.pdbx_strand_id
1 'polypeptide(L)'
;MYRPTTPWTWAFMLTTTAQAIVVLAMESYIFARFQESLLGGKDHPTIPLVKTIPTYLTLFIFGFLYQLVLVYDALRLKNTIQVIGLCFYNCGMLIYASIQYDQVNKAIVGLRDWNDPRSNNPLPYIAPADNVWPIIRPYILAVPCIIAFFTILMSVIAWKLYDEFAWTIYKHISADLRMKRRFLTFQIYIAILKFDFFFFLGFTVQFLVIVTNVTDTEFGLTIAAIPVTVMILFMASFWTRRENKFGMVITIFMYFAGLAYFIFKLARMYQPKHRDFYLPARKNLTSFAVITIVLIVLTIINASVCTANFDKGLKQHVMKRKIGGEEEKMDNMTELPDLKPGHAPVSSRMTID
;
A
#
# COMPACT_ATOMS: atom_id res chain seq x y z
N MET A 1 13.47 1.39 -18.59
CA MET A 1 13.32 2.01 -17.25
C MET A 1 12.58 3.33 -17.44
N TYR A 2 11.42 3.56 -16.80
CA TYR A 2 10.66 4.80 -16.96
C TYR A 2 11.41 5.96 -16.27
N ARG A 3 11.50 7.12 -16.94
CA ARG A 3 12.05 8.36 -16.38
C ARG A 3 10.92 9.39 -16.28
N PRO A 4 10.74 10.09 -15.15
CA PRO A 4 9.72 11.12 -15.03
C PRO A 4 9.97 12.23 -16.05
N THR A 5 8.90 12.69 -16.71
CA THR A 5 8.99 13.62 -17.85
C THR A 5 8.70 15.07 -17.45
N THR A 6 7.94 15.28 -16.38
CA THR A 6 7.48 16.62 -15.95
C THR A 6 8.01 16.97 -14.56
N PRO A 7 8.17 18.28 -14.24
CA PRO A 7 8.69 18.70 -12.94
C PRO A 7 7.86 18.17 -11.77
N TRP A 8 6.54 18.06 -11.93
CA TRP A 8 5.65 17.54 -10.88
C TRP A 8 5.81 16.03 -10.68
N THR A 9 6.00 15.25 -11.76
CA THR A 9 6.30 13.82 -11.64
C THR A 9 7.64 13.56 -10.95
N TRP A 10 8.66 14.39 -11.22
CA TRP A 10 9.91 14.40 -10.48
C TRP A 10 9.72 14.79 -9.02
N ALA A 11 8.98 15.87 -8.75
CA ALA A 11 8.72 16.32 -7.39
C ALA A 11 8.05 15.22 -6.55
N PHE A 12 7.05 14.52 -7.10
CA PHE A 12 6.36 13.44 -6.38
C PHE A 12 7.28 12.25 -6.08
N MET A 13 8.09 11.83 -7.06
CA MET A 13 9.07 10.75 -6.87
C MET A 13 10.16 11.13 -5.86
N LEU A 14 10.71 12.33 -5.94
CA LEU A 14 11.75 12.80 -5.02
C LEU A 14 11.20 12.97 -3.60
N THR A 15 9.99 13.52 -3.46
CA THR A 15 9.32 13.70 -2.16
C THR A 15 9.10 12.36 -1.46
N THR A 16 8.57 11.37 -2.18
CA THR A 16 8.33 10.02 -1.62
C THR A 16 9.62 9.28 -1.31
N THR A 17 10.65 9.43 -2.16
CA THR A 17 11.97 8.83 -1.92
C THR A 17 12.66 9.46 -0.71
N ALA A 18 12.61 10.79 -0.58
CA ALA A 18 13.17 11.51 0.56
C ALA A 18 12.46 11.11 1.86
N GLN A 19 11.12 11.03 1.85
CA GLN A 19 10.36 10.54 3.00
C GLN A 19 10.81 9.13 3.42
N ALA A 20 10.88 8.21 2.46
CA ALA A 20 11.29 6.83 2.71
C ALA A 20 12.70 6.76 3.34
N ILE A 21 13.67 7.50 2.80
CA ILE A 21 15.05 7.52 3.33
C ILE A 21 15.09 8.06 4.75
N VAL A 22 14.47 9.22 5.01
CA VAL A 22 14.50 9.88 6.32
C VAL A 22 13.83 9.01 7.38
N VAL A 23 12.64 8.47 7.09
CA VAL A 23 11.92 7.64 8.06
C VAL A 23 12.64 6.31 8.31
N LEU A 24 13.12 5.63 7.26
CA LEU A 24 13.84 4.37 7.44
C LEU A 24 15.17 4.54 8.18
N ALA A 25 15.87 5.66 7.99
CA ALA A 25 17.06 5.98 8.76
C ALA A 25 16.76 6.14 10.27
N MET A 26 15.68 6.87 10.61
CA MET A 26 15.24 7.03 12.00
C MET A 26 14.80 5.70 12.63
N GLU A 27 14.00 4.91 11.92
CA GLU A 27 13.54 3.60 12.38
C GLU A 27 14.72 2.63 12.59
N SER A 28 15.69 2.62 11.68
CA SER A 28 16.90 1.80 11.81
C SER A 28 17.74 2.21 13.02
N TYR A 29 17.85 3.50 13.29
CA TYR A 29 18.52 4.02 14.50
C TYR A 29 17.81 3.61 15.79
N ILE A 30 16.47 3.74 15.84
CA ILE A 30 15.65 3.31 16.97
C ILE A 30 15.84 1.81 17.24
N PHE A 31 15.82 1.00 16.19
CA PHE A 31 16.04 -0.44 16.28
C PHE A 31 17.45 -0.78 16.78
N ALA A 32 18.50 -0.14 16.24
CA ALA A 32 19.87 -0.37 16.68
C ALA A 32 20.06 -0.05 18.17
N ARG A 33 19.56 1.11 18.63
CA ARG A 33 19.62 1.49 20.06
C ARG A 33 18.82 0.56 20.96
N PHE A 34 17.69 0.05 20.48
CA PHE A 34 16.94 -0.96 21.22
C PHE A 34 17.72 -2.28 21.31
N GLN A 35 18.34 -2.73 20.22
CA GLN A 35 19.10 -3.98 20.21
C GLN A 35 20.33 -3.91 21.12
N GLU A 36 21.05 -2.78 21.12
CA GLU A 36 22.20 -2.52 22.02
C GLU A 36 21.81 -2.58 23.51
N SER A 37 20.55 -2.29 23.83
CA SER A 37 20.07 -2.26 25.22
C SER A 37 19.61 -3.60 25.78
N LEU A 38 19.51 -4.62 24.91
CA LEU A 38 19.16 -5.96 25.34
C LEU A 38 20.37 -6.61 25.99
N LEU A 39 20.16 -7.26 27.12
CA LEU A 39 21.22 -8.01 27.80
C LEU A 39 21.65 -9.20 26.94
N GLY A 40 22.97 -9.39 26.78
CA GLY A 40 23.53 -10.43 25.91
C GLY A 40 22.97 -11.82 26.20
N GLY A 41 22.51 -12.52 25.15
CA GLY A 41 21.85 -13.82 25.25
C GLY A 41 20.31 -13.75 25.39
N LYS A 42 19.74 -12.54 25.55
CA LYS A 42 18.29 -12.29 25.49
C LYS A 42 17.83 -11.68 24.15
N ASP A 43 18.72 -11.72 23.17
CA ASP A 43 18.47 -11.34 21.78
C ASP A 43 17.49 -12.30 21.10
N HIS A 44 17.25 -13.46 21.71
CA HIS A 44 16.35 -14.49 21.20
C HIS A 44 14.88 -14.14 21.53
N PRO A 45 14.00 -14.12 20.52
CA PRO A 45 12.66 -13.59 20.68
C PRO A 45 11.70 -14.64 21.26
N THR A 46 11.86 -14.94 22.55
CA THR A 46 10.99 -15.82 23.34
C THR A 46 9.71 -15.13 23.80
N ILE A 47 9.75 -13.80 23.96
CA ILE A 47 8.64 -12.98 24.46
C ILE A 47 8.08 -12.07 23.36
N PRO A 48 6.74 -11.95 23.23
CA PRO A 48 6.12 -11.04 22.26
C PRO A 48 6.58 -9.58 22.35
N LEU A 49 6.94 -9.08 23.54
CA LEU A 49 7.36 -7.69 23.73
C LEU A 49 8.68 -7.35 23.01
N VAL A 50 9.64 -8.28 22.98
CA VAL A 50 10.92 -8.10 22.27
C VAL A 50 10.70 -7.98 20.76
N LYS A 51 9.65 -8.63 20.25
CA LYS A 51 9.30 -8.61 18.82
C LYS A 51 8.63 -7.31 18.36
N THR A 52 8.15 -6.47 19.28
CA THR A 52 7.36 -5.26 18.94
C THR A 52 8.15 -4.30 18.05
N ILE A 53 9.33 -3.83 18.48
CA ILE A 53 10.15 -2.86 17.74
C ILE A 53 10.65 -3.43 16.40
N PRO A 54 11.21 -4.66 16.32
CA PRO A 54 11.56 -5.28 15.04
C PRO A 54 10.36 -5.40 14.08
N THR A 55 9.17 -5.69 14.59
CA THR A 55 7.94 -5.77 13.78
C THR A 55 7.56 -4.40 13.20
N TYR A 56 7.76 -3.32 13.96
CA TYR A 56 7.57 -1.95 13.46
C TYR A 56 8.52 -1.63 12.32
N LEU A 57 9.83 -1.84 12.52
CA LEU A 57 10.85 -1.60 11.50
C LEU A 57 10.56 -2.41 10.22
N THR A 58 10.28 -3.70 10.36
CA THR A 58 10.01 -4.59 9.21
C THR A 58 8.83 -4.09 8.38
N LEU A 59 7.74 -3.65 9.04
CA LEU A 59 6.59 -3.10 8.32
C LEU A 59 6.91 -1.76 7.67
N PHE A 60 7.67 -0.88 8.33
CA PHE A 60 8.08 0.39 7.70
C PHE A 60 8.94 0.16 6.47
N ILE A 61 9.93 -0.75 6.54
CA ILE A 61 10.75 -1.13 5.38
C ILE A 61 9.86 -1.63 4.25
N PHE A 62 9.01 -2.62 4.53
CA PHE A 62 8.11 -3.17 3.52
C PHE A 62 7.18 -2.09 2.94
N GLY A 63 6.61 -1.24 3.80
CA GLY A 63 5.67 -0.21 3.43
C GLY A 63 6.27 0.91 2.58
N PHE A 64 7.44 1.41 2.93
CA PHE A 64 8.09 2.45 2.13
C PHE A 64 8.63 1.90 0.81
N LEU A 65 9.21 0.68 0.80
CA LEU A 65 9.63 0.05 -0.45
C LEU A 65 8.44 -0.21 -1.38
N TYR A 66 7.34 -0.74 -0.85
CA TYR A 66 6.13 -0.96 -1.63
C TYR A 66 5.53 0.36 -2.13
N GLN A 67 5.54 1.41 -1.31
CA GLN A 67 5.11 2.75 -1.73
C GLN A 67 5.92 3.25 -2.93
N LEU A 68 7.25 3.11 -2.92
CA LEU A 68 8.10 3.52 -4.05
C LEU A 68 7.78 2.74 -5.34
N VAL A 69 7.51 1.43 -5.23
CA VAL A 69 7.05 0.62 -6.36
C VAL A 69 5.71 1.14 -6.90
N LEU A 70 4.75 1.46 -6.02
CA LEU A 70 3.47 2.02 -6.41
C LEU A 70 3.57 3.42 -7.00
N VAL A 71 4.49 4.26 -6.51
CA VAL A 71 4.78 5.59 -7.07
C VAL A 71 5.31 5.44 -8.49
N TYR A 72 6.31 4.59 -8.69
CA TYR A 72 6.87 4.33 -10.01
C TYR A 72 5.79 3.85 -10.99
N ASP A 73 4.98 2.89 -10.58
CA ASP A 73 3.91 2.35 -11.40
C ASP A 73 2.78 3.37 -11.68
N ALA A 74 2.39 4.17 -10.69
CA ALA A 74 1.40 5.24 -10.85
C ALA A 74 1.85 6.30 -11.84
N LEU A 75 3.10 6.77 -11.73
CA LEU A 75 3.67 7.78 -12.62
C LEU A 75 3.85 7.21 -14.03
N ARG A 76 4.39 5.99 -14.17
CA ARG A 76 4.60 5.33 -15.46
C ARG A 76 3.31 5.16 -16.26
N LEU A 77 2.22 4.78 -15.58
CA LEU A 77 0.92 4.55 -16.22
C LEU A 77 0.05 5.82 -16.29
N LYS A 78 0.58 6.97 -15.81
CA LYS A 78 -0.14 8.23 -15.61
C LYS A 78 -1.50 8.00 -14.93
N ASN A 79 -1.49 7.17 -13.88
CA ASN A 79 -2.69 6.73 -13.18
C ASN A 79 -2.97 7.64 -11.98
N THR A 80 -3.85 8.63 -12.19
CA THR A 80 -4.22 9.62 -11.18
C THR A 80 -4.89 9.00 -9.96
N ILE A 81 -5.70 7.96 -10.14
CA ILE A 81 -6.39 7.29 -9.04
C ILE A 81 -5.38 6.66 -8.08
N GLN A 82 -4.32 6.07 -8.62
CA GLN A 82 -3.26 5.48 -7.81
C GLN A 82 -2.43 6.54 -7.09
N VAL A 83 -2.21 7.72 -7.70
CA VAL A 83 -1.57 8.87 -7.04
C VAL A 83 -2.40 9.35 -5.84
N ILE A 84 -3.72 9.51 -6.00
CA ILE A 84 -4.62 9.86 -4.89
C ILE A 84 -4.61 8.77 -3.81
N GLY A 85 -4.66 7.49 -4.22
CA GLY A 85 -4.55 6.35 -3.31
C GLY A 85 -3.24 6.34 -2.51
N LEU A 86 -2.13 6.79 -3.09
CA LEU A 86 -0.84 6.92 -2.40
C LEU A 86 -0.85 7.99 -1.31
N CYS A 87 -1.66 9.05 -1.45
CA CYS A 87 -1.88 10.02 -0.38
C CYS A 87 -2.65 9.38 0.80
N PHE A 88 -3.73 8.64 0.53
CA PHE A 88 -4.46 7.90 1.57
C PHE A 88 -3.62 6.82 2.24
N TYR A 89 -2.78 6.13 1.45
CA TYR A 89 -1.80 5.18 1.95
C TYR A 89 -0.85 5.84 2.96
N ASN A 90 -0.36 7.05 2.64
CA ASN A 90 0.53 7.79 3.53
C ASN A 90 -0.16 8.23 4.83
N CYS A 91 -1.46 8.58 4.76
CA CYS A 91 -2.28 8.78 5.97
C CYS A 91 -2.37 7.50 6.83
N GLY A 92 -2.47 6.33 6.20
CA GLY A 92 -2.41 5.04 6.92
C GLY A 92 -1.07 4.83 7.63
N MET A 93 0.04 5.13 6.95
CA MET A 93 1.39 5.08 7.54
C MET A 93 1.55 6.10 8.69
N LEU A 94 0.90 7.25 8.62
CA LEU A 94 0.87 8.25 9.70
C LEU A 94 0.13 7.74 10.95
N ILE A 95 -1.04 7.12 10.77
CA ILE A 95 -1.78 6.50 11.88
C ILE A 95 -0.90 5.43 12.54
N TYR A 96 -0.23 4.62 11.73
CA TYR A 96 0.67 3.57 12.20
C TYR A 96 1.83 4.13 13.05
N ALA A 97 2.54 5.13 12.53
CA ALA A 97 3.60 5.83 13.25
C ALA A 97 3.11 6.49 14.54
N SER A 98 1.89 7.01 14.55
CA SER A 98 1.31 7.62 15.75
C SER A 98 1.04 6.59 16.86
N ILE A 99 0.63 5.37 16.50
CA ILE A 99 0.38 4.28 17.45
C ILE A 99 1.70 3.72 18.03
N GLN A 100 2.78 3.77 17.25
CA GLN A 100 4.11 3.26 17.64
C GLN A 100 4.59 3.82 18.98
N TYR A 101 4.40 5.12 19.24
CA TYR A 101 4.88 5.76 20.47
C TYR A 101 4.41 5.06 21.75
N ASP A 102 3.10 4.79 21.86
CA ASP A 102 2.51 4.16 23.05
C ASP A 102 2.93 2.68 23.16
N GLN A 103 3.03 1.98 22.02
CA GLN A 103 3.38 0.56 22.01
C GLN A 103 4.85 0.32 22.33
N VAL A 104 5.76 1.14 21.80
CA VAL A 104 7.19 1.06 22.10
C VAL A 104 7.47 1.40 23.56
N ASN A 105 6.79 2.42 24.11
CA ASN A 105 6.91 2.75 25.53
C ASN A 105 6.50 1.56 26.42
N LYS A 106 5.33 0.96 26.13
CA LYS A 106 4.83 -0.20 26.86
C LYS A 106 5.73 -1.42 26.73
N ALA A 107 6.31 -1.64 25.55
CA ALA A 107 7.26 -2.71 25.34
C ALA A 107 8.52 -2.51 26.20
N ILE A 108 9.09 -1.30 26.23
CA ILE A 108 10.30 -1.01 27.01
C ILE A 108 10.03 -1.11 28.52
N VAL A 109 8.96 -0.50 29.01
CA VAL A 109 8.57 -0.60 30.43
C VAL A 109 8.30 -2.06 30.80
N GLY A 110 7.56 -2.79 29.95
CA GLY A 110 7.26 -4.20 30.17
C GLY A 110 8.48 -5.12 30.12
N LEU A 111 9.54 -4.78 29.38
CA LEU A 111 10.80 -5.51 29.34
C LEU A 111 11.74 -5.18 30.51
N ARG A 112 11.71 -3.92 30.97
CA ARG A 112 12.43 -3.48 32.17
C ARG A 112 11.86 -4.12 33.43
N ASP A 113 10.54 -4.15 33.54
CA ASP A 113 9.84 -4.66 34.72
C ASP A 113 9.52 -6.17 34.58
N TRP A 114 10.13 -6.85 33.60
CA TRP A 114 9.89 -8.26 33.33
C TRP A 114 10.53 -9.16 34.39
N ASN A 115 9.70 -9.99 35.02
CA ASN A 115 10.14 -11.08 35.90
C ASN A 115 9.83 -12.42 35.22
N ASP A 116 10.83 -13.30 35.15
CA ASP A 116 10.64 -14.65 34.65
C ASP A 116 9.77 -15.46 35.63
N PRO A 117 8.60 -15.99 35.21
CA PRO A 117 7.79 -16.86 36.07
C PRO A 117 8.51 -18.16 36.47
N ARG A 118 9.58 -18.55 35.76
CA ARG A 118 10.32 -19.80 35.96
C ARG A 118 11.64 -19.62 36.73
N SER A 119 12.08 -18.39 36.97
CA SER A 119 13.32 -18.09 37.69
C SER A 119 13.01 -17.28 38.94
N ASN A 120 13.52 -17.73 40.09
CA ASN A 120 13.43 -16.97 41.35
C ASN A 120 14.27 -15.68 41.34
N ASN A 121 15.13 -15.50 40.33
CA ASN A 121 15.91 -14.29 40.15
C ASN A 121 15.27 -13.42 39.06
N PRO A 122 14.82 -12.18 39.37
CA PRO A 122 14.34 -11.24 38.39
C PRO A 122 15.52 -10.82 37.50
N LEU A 123 15.63 -11.42 36.32
CA LEU A 123 16.58 -11.01 35.31
C LEU A 123 15.81 -10.14 34.31
N PRO A 124 15.82 -8.81 34.43
CA PRO A 124 15.15 -7.92 33.47
C PRO A 124 15.75 -8.11 32.07
N TYR A 125 14.97 -7.86 31.01
CA TYR A 125 15.48 -7.98 29.62
C TYR A 125 16.39 -6.80 29.24
N ILE A 126 16.19 -5.67 29.89
CA ILE A 126 16.96 -4.43 29.73
C ILE A 126 17.67 -4.17 31.05
N ALA A 127 18.96 -3.82 31.00
CA ALA A 127 19.71 -3.48 32.20
C ALA A 127 19.06 -2.27 32.90
N PRO A 128 18.85 -2.29 34.23
CA PRO A 128 18.26 -1.15 34.96
C PRO A 128 19.05 0.17 34.83
N ALA A 129 20.32 0.10 34.46
CA ALA A 129 21.19 1.24 34.22
C ALA A 129 21.01 1.87 32.82
N ASP A 130 20.50 1.12 31.84
CA ASP A 130 20.32 1.60 30.46
C ASP A 130 18.94 2.24 30.28
N ASN A 131 18.90 3.56 30.42
CA ASN A 131 17.71 4.36 30.11
C ASN A 131 17.61 4.63 28.61
N VAL A 132 17.18 3.64 27.85
CA VAL A 132 16.99 3.70 26.39
C VAL A 132 15.87 4.67 25.99
N TRP A 133 14.81 4.72 26.80
CA TRP A 133 13.60 5.47 26.47
C TRP A 133 13.85 6.96 26.22
N PRO A 134 14.54 7.71 27.11
CA PRO A 134 14.91 9.10 26.84
C PRO A 134 15.67 9.32 25.53
N ILE A 135 16.48 8.34 25.10
CA ILE A 135 17.31 8.43 23.89
C ILE A 135 16.44 8.25 22.64
N ILE A 136 15.55 7.26 22.61
CA ILE A 136 14.75 6.94 21.42
C ILE A 136 13.44 7.74 21.32
N ARG A 137 12.89 8.21 22.44
CA ARG A 137 11.64 8.96 22.52
C ARG A 137 11.56 10.14 21.53
N PRO A 138 12.57 11.03 21.40
CA PRO A 138 12.48 12.14 20.45
C PRO A 138 12.38 11.67 19.00
N TYR A 139 13.07 10.58 18.63
CA TYR A 139 13.02 10.03 17.27
C TYR A 139 11.66 9.42 16.97
N ILE A 140 11.10 8.62 17.88
CA ILE A 140 9.76 8.02 17.70
C ILE A 140 8.68 9.10 17.60
N LEU A 141 8.83 10.22 18.32
CA LEU A 141 7.91 11.35 18.20
C LEU A 141 8.09 12.13 16.88
N ALA A 142 9.32 12.21 16.37
CA ALA A 142 9.62 12.89 15.11
C ALA A 142 9.06 12.16 13.88
N VAL A 143 9.06 10.82 13.87
CA VAL A 143 8.59 10.00 12.74
C VAL A 143 7.17 10.38 12.26
N PRO A 144 6.11 10.39 13.09
CA PRO A 144 4.78 10.79 12.64
C PRO A 144 4.73 12.25 12.18
N CYS A 145 5.48 13.17 12.80
CA CYS A 145 5.55 14.57 12.34
C CYS A 145 6.15 14.69 10.94
N ILE A 146 7.20 13.92 10.65
CA ILE A 146 7.84 13.87 9.34
C ILE A 146 6.90 13.26 8.30
N ILE A 147 6.28 12.12 8.61
CA ILE A 147 5.30 11.51 7.71
C ILE A 147 4.14 12.48 7.44
N ALA A 148 3.65 13.20 8.44
CA ALA A 148 2.58 14.19 8.27
C ALA A 148 3.00 15.33 7.34
N PHE A 149 4.20 15.89 7.53
CA PHE A 149 4.75 16.92 6.65
C PHE A 149 4.83 16.45 5.20
N PHE A 150 5.41 15.27 4.97
CA PHE A 150 5.51 14.72 3.63
C PHE A 150 4.15 14.30 3.05
N THR A 151 3.18 13.91 3.88
CA THR A 151 1.81 13.61 3.45
C THR A 151 1.11 14.86 2.90
N ILE A 152 1.28 16.00 3.58
CA ILE A 152 0.75 17.30 3.10
C ILE A 152 1.44 17.68 1.79
N LEU A 153 2.77 17.57 1.72
CA LEU A 153 3.54 17.90 0.52
C LEU A 153 3.14 16.99 -0.67
N MET A 154 3.02 15.68 -0.43
CA MET A 154 2.52 14.72 -1.42
C MET A 154 1.12 15.07 -1.90
N SER A 155 0.23 15.51 -1.00
CA SER A 155 -1.15 15.86 -1.36
C SER A 155 -1.22 17.12 -2.24
N VAL A 156 -0.40 18.13 -1.96
CA VAL A 156 -0.27 19.34 -2.80
C VAL A 156 0.27 18.99 -4.18
N ILE A 157 1.32 18.15 -4.24
CA ILE A 157 1.89 17.70 -5.50
C ILE A 157 0.89 16.83 -6.28
N ALA A 158 0.18 15.93 -5.60
CA ALA A 158 -0.86 15.08 -6.19
C ALA A 158 -1.99 15.90 -6.81
N TRP A 159 -2.37 17.03 -6.20
CA TRP A 159 -3.35 17.94 -6.77
C TRP A 159 -2.88 18.53 -8.11
N LYS A 160 -1.61 18.93 -8.22
CA LYS A 160 -1.02 19.39 -9.49
C LYS A 160 -0.92 18.28 -10.54
N LEU A 161 -0.54 17.07 -10.12
CA LEU A 161 -0.53 15.89 -11.01
C LEU A 161 -1.93 15.50 -11.48
N TYR A 162 -2.96 15.72 -10.66
CA TYR A 162 -4.34 15.46 -11.05
C TYR A 162 -4.72 16.30 -12.27
N ASP A 163 -4.42 17.61 -12.25
CA ASP A 163 -4.71 18.50 -13.38
C ASP A 163 -3.94 18.09 -14.63
N GLU A 164 -2.64 17.78 -14.50
CA GLU A 164 -1.76 17.38 -15.61
C GLU A 164 -2.22 16.06 -16.28
N PHE A 165 -2.56 15.06 -15.47
CA PHE A 165 -3.02 13.77 -15.97
C PHE A 165 -4.46 13.84 -16.49
N ALA A 166 -5.34 14.63 -15.85
CA ALA A 166 -6.71 14.83 -16.33
C ALA A 166 -6.73 15.49 -17.72
N TRP A 167 -5.86 16.47 -17.96
CA TRP A 167 -5.69 17.10 -19.28
C TRP A 167 -5.22 16.09 -20.35
N THR A 168 -4.22 15.27 -20.00
CA THR A 168 -3.69 14.24 -20.93
C THR A 168 -4.76 13.20 -21.30
N ILE A 169 -5.54 12.75 -20.33
CA ILE A 169 -6.65 11.80 -20.52
C ILE A 169 -7.79 12.42 -21.35
N TYR A 170 -8.09 13.71 -21.14
CA TYR A 170 -9.13 14.41 -21.90
C TYR A 170 -8.81 14.46 -23.40
N LYS A 171 -7.55 14.72 -23.78
CA LYS A 171 -7.14 14.79 -25.20
C LYS A 171 -7.31 13.46 -25.96
N HIS A 172 -7.26 12.32 -25.25
CA HIS A 172 -7.29 10.98 -25.85
C HIS A 172 -8.66 10.28 -25.81
N ILE A 173 -9.56 10.64 -24.89
CA ILE A 173 -10.84 9.95 -24.63
C ILE A 173 -12.03 10.91 -24.81
N SER A 174 -12.11 11.59 -25.96
CA SER A 174 -13.08 12.67 -26.20
C SER A 174 -14.31 12.31 -27.06
N ALA A 175 -14.73 11.05 -27.17
CA ALA A 175 -15.97 10.72 -27.89
C ALA A 175 -17.04 9.95 -27.10
N ASP A 176 -16.70 9.16 -26.08
CA ASP A 176 -17.69 8.37 -25.32
C ASP A 176 -17.50 8.44 -23.79
N LEU A 177 -18.38 9.21 -23.14
CA LEU A 177 -18.44 9.37 -21.68
C LEU A 177 -18.75 8.06 -20.94
N ARG A 178 -19.52 7.15 -21.55
CA ARG A 178 -19.90 5.87 -20.92
C ARG A 178 -18.71 4.95 -20.85
N MET A 179 -17.89 4.93 -21.91
CA MET A 179 -16.66 4.14 -21.96
C MET A 179 -15.62 4.67 -20.96
N LYS A 180 -15.45 5.99 -20.87
CA LYS A 180 -14.58 6.64 -19.88
C LYS A 180 -14.95 6.23 -18.45
N ARG A 181 -16.24 6.23 -18.10
CA ARG A 181 -16.71 5.83 -16.76
C ARG A 181 -16.37 4.37 -16.43
N ARG A 182 -16.58 3.44 -17.38
CA ARG A 182 -16.26 2.01 -17.19
C ARG A 182 -14.76 1.78 -16.99
N PHE A 183 -13.93 2.47 -17.77
CA PHE A 183 -12.48 2.41 -17.63
C PHE A 183 -11.99 2.98 -16.30
N LEU A 184 -12.59 4.09 -15.85
CA LEU A 184 -12.30 4.68 -14.55
C LEU A 184 -12.64 3.71 -13.41
N THR A 185 -13.80 3.05 -13.43
CA THR A 185 -14.16 2.02 -12.45
C THR A 185 -13.15 0.87 -12.44
N PHE A 186 -12.71 0.40 -13.62
CA PHE A 186 -11.68 -0.63 -13.71
C PHE A 186 -10.35 -0.18 -13.09
N GLN A 187 -9.91 1.06 -13.36
CA GLN A 187 -8.68 1.60 -12.76
C GLN A 187 -8.79 1.77 -11.24
N ILE A 188 -9.94 2.22 -10.73
CA ILE A 188 -10.21 2.27 -9.28
C ILE A 188 -10.06 0.87 -8.69
N TYR A 189 -10.70 -0.12 -9.29
CA TYR A 189 -10.64 -1.50 -8.81
C TYR A 189 -9.21 -2.04 -8.75
N ILE A 190 -8.45 -1.91 -9.84
CA ILE A 190 -7.05 -2.37 -9.88
C ILE A 190 -6.16 -1.58 -8.90
N ALA A 191 -6.42 -0.28 -8.68
CA ALA A 191 -5.68 0.51 -7.70
C ALA A 191 -5.96 0.03 -6.27
N ILE A 192 -7.23 -0.21 -5.92
CA ILE A 192 -7.62 -0.73 -4.60
C ILE A 192 -6.96 -2.09 -4.36
N LEU A 193 -6.94 -3.01 -5.35
CA LEU A 193 -6.27 -4.31 -5.20
C LEU A 193 -4.78 -4.21 -4.86
N LYS A 194 -4.08 -3.19 -5.35
CA LYS A 194 -2.67 -2.95 -4.99
C LYS A 194 -2.53 -2.50 -3.54
N PHE A 195 -3.45 -1.68 -3.04
CA PHE A 195 -3.42 -1.29 -1.63
C PHE A 195 -3.85 -2.44 -0.73
N ASP A 196 -4.85 -3.23 -1.12
CA ASP A 196 -5.26 -4.47 -0.43
C ASP A 196 -4.06 -5.39 -0.23
N PHE A 197 -3.25 -5.62 -1.27
CA PHE A 197 -2.05 -6.44 -1.16
C PHE A 197 -1.15 -6.02 0.01
N PHE A 198 -0.91 -4.72 0.19
CA PHE A 198 -0.09 -4.24 1.29
C PHE A 198 -0.75 -4.43 2.65
N PHE A 199 -2.00 -4.01 2.81
CA PHE A 199 -2.65 -4.05 4.13
C PHE A 199 -2.94 -5.49 4.58
N PHE A 200 -3.33 -6.38 3.67
CA PHE A 200 -3.49 -7.81 3.96
C PHE A 200 -2.15 -8.46 4.34
N LEU A 201 -1.10 -8.26 3.53
CA LEU A 201 0.20 -8.87 3.77
C LEU A 201 0.84 -8.29 5.04
N GLY A 202 0.76 -6.98 5.24
CA GLY A 202 1.21 -6.29 6.44
C GLY A 202 0.54 -6.84 7.69
N PHE A 203 -0.79 -6.96 7.69
CA PHE A 203 -1.53 -7.55 8.81
C PHE A 203 -1.11 -9.01 9.07
N THR A 204 -1.07 -9.84 8.04
CA THR A 204 -0.77 -11.28 8.20
C THR A 204 0.66 -11.53 8.67
N VAL A 205 1.65 -10.80 8.14
CA VAL A 205 3.05 -10.89 8.57
C VAL A 205 3.21 -10.40 10.01
N GLN A 206 2.63 -9.25 10.38
CA GLN A 206 2.68 -8.76 11.76
C GLN A 206 2.03 -9.75 12.73
N PHE A 207 0.85 -10.25 12.37
CA PHE A 207 0.15 -11.24 13.16
C PHE A 207 1.02 -12.47 13.36
N LEU A 208 1.60 -13.04 12.29
CA LEU A 208 2.44 -14.23 12.35
C LEU A 208 3.66 -14.03 13.25
N VAL A 209 4.37 -12.91 13.13
CA VAL A 209 5.59 -12.63 13.92
C VAL A 209 5.28 -12.51 15.41
N ILE A 210 4.22 -11.78 15.77
CA ILE A 210 3.86 -11.51 17.16
C ILE A 210 3.23 -12.75 17.82
N VAL A 211 2.41 -13.49 17.06
CA VAL A 211 1.48 -14.47 17.57
C VAL A 211 2.02 -15.88 17.28
N THR A 212 3.10 -16.22 17.98
CA THR A 212 3.89 -17.45 17.76
C THR A 212 3.56 -18.59 18.75
N ASN A 213 2.66 -18.36 19.70
CA ASN A 213 2.34 -19.31 20.79
C ASN A 213 0.83 -19.66 20.89
N VAL A 214 0.06 -19.47 19.82
CA VAL A 214 -1.34 -19.98 19.77
C VAL A 214 -1.35 -21.39 19.20
N THR A 215 -2.39 -22.14 19.55
CA THR A 215 -2.73 -23.48 19.03
C THR A 215 -2.24 -23.71 17.58
N ASP A 216 -1.52 -24.82 17.37
CA ASP A 216 -0.81 -25.16 16.12
C ASP A 216 -1.65 -24.99 14.84
N THR A 217 -2.97 -25.20 14.94
CA THR A 217 -3.92 -25.05 13.83
C THR A 217 -4.07 -23.61 13.33
N GLU A 218 -4.02 -22.60 14.21
CA GLU A 218 -4.18 -21.19 13.83
C GLU A 218 -2.93 -20.60 13.20
N PHE A 219 -1.78 -21.06 13.68
CA PHE A 219 -0.50 -20.69 13.11
C PHE A 219 -0.39 -21.24 11.68
N GLY A 220 -0.70 -22.52 11.48
CA GLY A 220 -0.76 -23.13 10.15
C GLY A 220 -1.75 -22.44 9.21
N LEU A 221 -2.96 -22.11 9.69
CA LEU A 221 -3.95 -21.39 8.89
C LEU A 221 -3.47 -20.01 8.47
N THR A 222 -2.76 -19.29 9.35
CA THR A 222 -2.24 -17.95 9.07
C THR A 222 -1.09 -18.01 8.05
N ILE A 223 -0.21 -19.01 8.14
CA ILE A 223 0.83 -19.26 7.14
C ILE A 223 0.20 -19.52 5.77
N ALA A 224 -0.82 -20.37 5.70
CA ALA A 224 -1.54 -20.66 4.47
C ALA A 224 -2.30 -19.44 3.91
N ALA A 225 -2.75 -18.52 4.76
CA ALA A 225 -3.48 -17.34 4.34
C ALA A 225 -2.64 -16.38 3.47
N ILE A 226 -1.31 -16.31 3.66
CA ILE A 226 -0.44 -15.45 2.87
C ILE A 226 -0.45 -15.83 1.38
N PRO A 227 -0.05 -17.05 0.96
CA PRO A 227 -0.06 -17.41 -0.45
C PRO A 227 -1.48 -17.43 -1.04
N VAL A 228 -2.49 -17.83 -0.25
CA VAL A 228 -3.89 -17.84 -0.69
C VAL A 228 -4.37 -16.43 -1.03
N THR A 229 -4.11 -15.44 -0.17
CA THR A 229 -4.51 -14.04 -0.43
C THR A 229 -3.80 -13.45 -1.65
N VAL A 230 -2.50 -13.71 -1.82
CA VAL A 230 -1.75 -13.29 -3.02
C VAL A 230 -2.34 -13.90 -4.29
N MET A 231 -2.68 -15.20 -4.25
CA MET A 231 -3.31 -15.89 -5.38
C MET A 231 -4.68 -15.28 -5.72
N ILE A 232 -5.51 -15.00 -4.71
CA ILE A 232 -6.83 -14.38 -4.89
C ILE A 232 -6.71 -13.01 -5.57
N LEU A 233 -5.81 -12.15 -5.10
CA LEU A 233 -5.60 -10.81 -5.66
C LEU A 233 -5.09 -10.86 -7.11
N PHE A 234 -4.21 -11.81 -7.42
CA PHE A 234 -3.72 -12.01 -8.79
C PHE A 234 -4.85 -12.51 -9.71
N MET A 235 -5.60 -13.52 -9.27
CA MET A 235 -6.75 -14.07 -10.01
C MET A 235 -7.82 -13.00 -10.25
N ALA A 236 -8.06 -12.14 -9.27
CA ALA A 236 -9.00 -11.02 -9.39
C ALA A 236 -8.61 -10.03 -10.50
N SER A 237 -7.35 -9.58 -10.50
CA SER A 237 -6.81 -8.71 -11.56
C SER A 237 -6.88 -9.40 -12.93
N PHE A 238 -6.56 -10.68 -12.98
CA PHE A 238 -6.56 -11.48 -14.21
C PHE A 238 -7.96 -11.68 -14.80
N TRP A 239 -8.93 -12.09 -13.99
CA TRP A 239 -10.31 -12.32 -14.42
C TRP A 239 -11.02 -11.03 -14.81
N THR A 240 -10.75 -9.92 -14.10
CA THR A 240 -11.32 -8.62 -14.44
C THR A 240 -10.83 -8.13 -15.80
N ARG A 241 -9.52 -8.30 -16.12
CA ARG A 241 -8.96 -7.92 -17.43
C ARG A 241 -9.54 -8.73 -18.59
N ARG A 242 -9.94 -9.98 -18.35
CA ARG A 242 -10.52 -10.87 -19.36
C ARG A 242 -12.04 -10.77 -19.47
N GLU A 243 -12.67 -9.98 -18.59
CA GLU A 243 -14.12 -9.89 -18.42
C GLU A 243 -14.78 -11.25 -18.13
N ASN A 244 -14.09 -12.14 -17.40
CA ASN A 244 -14.64 -13.46 -17.07
C ASN A 244 -15.61 -13.35 -15.87
N LYS A 245 -16.93 -13.36 -16.16
CA LYS A 245 -17.99 -13.27 -15.15
C LYS A 245 -17.93 -14.39 -14.11
N PHE A 246 -17.74 -15.63 -14.55
CA PHE A 246 -17.71 -16.79 -13.64
C PHE A 246 -16.55 -16.66 -12.64
N GLY A 247 -15.38 -16.28 -13.14
CA GLY A 247 -14.24 -15.97 -12.29
C GLY A 247 -14.58 -14.85 -11.29
N MET A 248 -15.09 -13.71 -11.76
CA MET A 248 -15.39 -12.60 -10.85
C MET A 248 -16.38 -12.95 -9.74
N VAL A 249 -17.39 -13.78 -10.01
CA VAL A 249 -18.31 -14.27 -8.97
C VAL A 249 -17.56 -15.07 -7.90
N ILE A 250 -16.67 -15.98 -8.30
CA ILE A 250 -15.82 -16.74 -7.37
C ILE A 250 -14.93 -15.81 -6.55
N THR A 251 -14.29 -14.83 -7.19
CA THR A 251 -13.45 -13.84 -6.49
C THR A 251 -14.25 -13.01 -5.49
N ILE A 252 -15.45 -12.53 -5.87
CA ILE A 252 -16.32 -11.76 -4.97
C ILE A 252 -16.72 -12.60 -3.76
N PHE A 253 -17.10 -13.87 -3.97
CA PHE A 253 -17.38 -14.80 -2.88
C PHE A 253 -16.17 -14.96 -1.94
N MET A 254 -14.97 -15.09 -2.51
CA MET A 254 -13.74 -15.20 -1.73
C MET A 254 -13.42 -13.90 -0.96
N TYR A 255 -13.78 -12.72 -1.48
CA TYR A 255 -13.68 -11.48 -0.72
C TYR A 255 -14.64 -11.45 0.46
N PHE A 256 -15.87 -11.94 0.33
CA PHE A 256 -16.76 -12.09 1.49
C PHE A 256 -16.18 -13.05 2.55
N ALA A 257 -15.55 -14.16 2.12
CA ALA A 257 -14.85 -15.06 3.03
C ALA A 257 -13.66 -14.37 3.72
N GLY A 258 -12.88 -13.58 2.98
CA GLY A 258 -11.79 -12.75 3.52
C GLY A 258 -12.30 -11.73 4.53
N LEU A 259 -13.40 -11.04 4.24
CA LEU A 259 -14.04 -10.09 5.15
C LEU A 259 -14.46 -10.78 6.45
N ALA A 260 -15.11 -11.93 6.36
CA ALA A 260 -15.48 -12.73 7.53
C ALA A 260 -14.27 -13.16 8.36
N TYR A 261 -13.17 -13.57 7.71
CA TYR A 261 -11.91 -13.91 8.39
C TYR A 261 -11.31 -12.73 9.15
N PHE A 262 -11.27 -11.53 8.55
CA PHE A 262 -10.75 -10.34 9.22
C PHE A 262 -11.63 -9.90 10.39
N ILE A 263 -12.95 -9.98 10.25
CA ILE A 263 -13.88 -9.72 11.37
C ILE A 263 -13.66 -10.73 12.51
N PHE A 264 -13.53 -12.01 12.19
CA PHE A 264 -13.24 -13.05 13.17
C PHE A 264 -11.93 -12.79 13.91
N LYS A 265 -10.84 -12.49 13.18
CA LYS A 265 -9.54 -12.18 13.79
C LYS A 265 -9.60 -10.92 14.65
N LEU A 266 -10.30 -9.89 14.20
CA LEU A 266 -10.51 -8.67 14.99
C LEU A 266 -11.24 -9.00 16.30
N ALA A 267 -12.37 -9.72 16.24
CA ALA A 267 -13.11 -10.13 17.43
C ALA A 267 -12.25 -10.97 18.38
N ARG A 268 -11.44 -11.89 17.82
CA ARG A 268 -10.57 -12.77 18.60
C ARG A 268 -9.51 -12.03 19.41
N MET A 269 -8.97 -10.92 18.91
CA MET A 269 -7.99 -10.11 19.64
C MET A 269 -8.55 -9.50 20.93
N TYR A 270 -9.88 -9.38 21.05
CA TYR A 270 -10.56 -8.84 22.22
C TYR A 270 -11.15 -9.91 23.15
N GLN A 271 -11.07 -11.19 22.78
CA GLN A 271 -11.58 -12.27 23.63
C GLN A 271 -10.70 -12.47 24.88
N PRO A 272 -11.30 -12.70 26.06
CA PRO A 272 -10.56 -12.81 27.33
C PRO A 272 -9.46 -13.88 27.31
N LYS A 273 -9.75 -15.04 26.70
CA LYS A 273 -8.84 -16.19 26.66
C LYS A 273 -7.53 -15.95 25.89
N HIS A 274 -7.50 -14.97 24.99
CA HIS A 274 -6.33 -14.71 24.14
C HIS A 274 -5.76 -13.30 24.32
N ARG A 275 -6.39 -12.47 25.16
CA ARG A 275 -6.08 -11.05 25.32
C ARG A 275 -4.59 -10.80 25.60
N ASP A 276 -3.98 -11.61 26.46
CA ASP A 276 -2.62 -11.37 26.94
C ASP A 276 -1.55 -11.58 25.86
N PHE A 277 -1.79 -12.49 24.92
CA PHE A 277 -0.91 -12.70 23.76
C PHE A 277 -0.96 -11.52 22.78
N TYR A 278 -2.12 -10.86 22.68
CA TYR A 278 -2.32 -9.75 21.74
C TYR A 278 -1.99 -8.39 22.33
N LEU A 279 -2.02 -8.21 23.66
CA LEU A 279 -1.84 -6.93 24.35
C LEU A 279 -0.67 -6.06 23.82
N PRO A 280 0.54 -6.61 23.59
CA PRO A 280 1.69 -5.82 23.15
C PRO A 280 1.53 -5.15 21.78
N ALA A 281 0.76 -5.76 20.88
CA ALA A 281 0.58 -5.27 19.51
C ALA A 281 -0.87 -4.95 19.16
N ARG A 282 -1.81 -5.13 20.09
CA ARG A 282 -3.25 -5.07 19.85
C ARG A 282 -3.66 -3.79 19.13
N LYS A 283 -3.27 -2.61 19.64
CA LYS A 283 -3.67 -1.32 19.04
C LYS A 283 -3.27 -1.21 17.57
N ASN A 284 -2.11 -1.75 17.24
CA ASN A 284 -1.56 -1.73 15.90
C ASN A 284 -2.30 -2.73 14.99
N LEU A 285 -2.37 -3.99 15.40
CA LEU A 285 -3.09 -5.04 14.68
C LEU A 285 -4.56 -4.67 14.44
N THR A 286 -5.20 -3.99 15.39
CA THR A 286 -6.59 -3.52 15.26
C THR A 286 -6.72 -2.40 14.24
N SER A 287 -5.76 -1.47 14.19
CA SER A 287 -5.76 -0.40 13.17
C SER A 287 -5.62 -0.99 11.76
N PHE A 288 -4.69 -1.93 11.57
CA PHE A 288 -4.52 -2.64 10.30
C PHE A 288 -5.77 -3.44 9.92
N ALA A 289 -6.36 -4.17 10.85
CA ALA A 289 -7.58 -4.93 10.60
C ALA A 289 -8.76 -4.03 10.20
N VAL A 290 -8.96 -2.90 10.87
CA VAL A 290 -10.04 -1.95 10.54
C VAL A 290 -9.83 -1.33 9.15
N ILE A 291 -8.62 -0.89 8.83
CA ILE A 291 -8.31 -0.35 7.50
C ILE A 291 -8.54 -1.42 6.42
N THR A 292 -8.11 -2.66 6.67
CA THR A 292 -8.29 -3.78 5.74
C THR A 292 -9.77 -4.12 5.52
N ILE A 293 -10.59 -4.07 6.59
CA ILE A 293 -12.04 -4.27 6.49
C ILE A 293 -12.70 -3.16 5.66
N VAL A 294 -12.29 -1.90 5.83
CA VAL A 294 -12.81 -0.80 5.00
C VAL A 294 -12.41 -1.02 3.54
N LEU A 295 -11.15 -1.33 3.26
CA LEU A 295 -10.67 -1.54 1.91
C LEU A 295 -11.35 -2.73 1.22
N ILE A 296 -11.50 -3.88 1.89
CA ILE A 296 -12.14 -5.05 1.28
C ILE A 296 -13.61 -4.79 0.95
N VAL A 297 -14.33 -3.99 1.75
CA VAL A 297 -15.71 -3.57 1.44
C VAL A 297 -15.73 -2.71 0.18
N LEU A 298 -14.81 -1.74 0.07
CA LEU A 298 -14.65 -0.95 -1.15
C LEU A 298 -14.28 -1.84 -2.36
N THR A 299 -13.46 -2.86 -2.16
CA THR A 299 -13.07 -3.84 -3.19
C THR A 299 -14.27 -4.64 -3.68
N ILE A 300 -15.13 -5.13 -2.77
CA ILE A 300 -16.35 -5.88 -3.12
C ILE A 300 -17.31 -5.01 -3.94
N ILE A 301 -17.52 -3.75 -3.53
CA ILE A 301 -18.39 -2.81 -4.23
C ILE A 301 -17.84 -2.57 -5.65
N ASN A 302 -16.56 -2.23 -5.76
CA ASN A 302 -15.94 -1.95 -7.06
C ASN A 302 -15.86 -3.20 -7.97
N ALA A 303 -15.63 -4.39 -7.40
CA ALA A 303 -15.68 -5.66 -8.14
C ALA A 303 -17.07 -5.91 -8.73
N SER A 304 -18.12 -5.66 -7.94
CA SER A 304 -19.51 -5.83 -8.36
C SER A 304 -19.85 -4.86 -9.50
N VAL A 305 -19.48 -3.58 -9.37
CA VAL A 305 -19.68 -2.56 -10.42
C VAL A 305 -18.87 -2.89 -11.68
N CYS A 306 -17.64 -3.40 -11.56
CA CYS A 306 -16.86 -3.85 -12.70
C CYS A 306 -17.58 -5.00 -13.43
N THR A 307 -18.04 -6.00 -12.69
CA THR A 307 -18.71 -7.19 -13.24
C THR A 307 -20.03 -6.82 -13.96
N ALA A 308 -20.80 -5.88 -13.41
CA ALA A 308 -22.01 -5.35 -14.06
C ALA A 308 -21.73 -4.56 -15.35
N ASN A 309 -20.48 -4.18 -15.60
CA ASN A 309 -20.04 -3.43 -16.77
C ASN A 309 -19.34 -4.29 -17.85
N PHE A 310 -19.21 -5.60 -17.64
CA PHE A 310 -18.61 -6.53 -18.62
C PHE A 310 -19.44 -6.65 -19.90
N ASP A 311 -18.77 -7.07 -20.99
CA ASP A 311 -19.30 -7.25 -22.35
C ASP A 311 -19.73 -5.96 -23.06
N LYS A 312 -19.38 -4.80 -22.51
CA LYS A 312 -19.74 -3.49 -23.08
C LYS A 312 -18.56 -2.81 -23.81
N GLY A 313 -17.62 -3.60 -24.34
CA GLY A 313 -16.49 -3.16 -25.19
C GLY A 313 -15.21 -2.74 -24.45
N LEU A 314 -15.16 -2.82 -23.11
CA LEU A 314 -14.03 -2.35 -22.30
C LEU A 314 -12.74 -3.18 -22.52
N LYS A 315 -12.88 -4.49 -22.76
CA LYS A 315 -11.80 -5.45 -23.00
C LYS A 315 -10.77 -5.00 -24.05
N GLN A 316 -11.21 -4.43 -25.17
CA GLN A 316 -10.30 -4.02 -26.25
C GLN A 316 -9.35 -2.90 -25.83
N HIS A 317 -9.81 -1.97 -24.97
CA HIS A 317 -9.02 -0.84 -24.50
C HIS A 317 -8.10 -1.23 -23.32
N VAL A 318 -8.55 -2.15 -22.47
CA VAL A 318 -7.75 -2.68 -21.36
C VAL A 318 -6.62 -3.59 -21.87
N MET A 319 -6.84 -4.38 -22.92
CA MET A 319 -5.82 -5.28 -23.48
C MET A 319 -4.85 -4.58 -24.45
N LYS A 320 -5.25 -3.50 -25.13
CA LYS A 320 -4.37 -2.72 -26.04
C LYS A 320 -3.32 -1.89 -25.32
N ARG A 321 -3.47 -1.58 -24.02
CA ARG A 321 -2.47 -0.81 -23.26
C ARG A 321 -1.25 -1.68 -22.92
N LYS A 322 -0.46 -2.04 -23.94
CA LYS A 322 0.87 -2.62 -23.80
C LYS A 322 1.85 -1.51 -23.40
N ILE A 323 2.31 -1.58 -22.15
CA ILE A 323 3.66 -1.28 -21.67
C ILE A 323 4.51 -0.44 -22.64
N GLY A 324 4.44 0.88 -22.49
CA GLY A 324 5.47 1.88 -22.85
C GLY A 324 5.98 1.91 -24.30
N GLY A 325 5.62 2.98 -25.02
CA GLY A 325 6.42 3.46 -26.17
C GLY A 325 5.68 3.65 -27.49
N GLU A 326 4.43 3.19 -27.62
CA GLU A 326 3.69 3.34 -28.89
C GLU A 326 2.83 4.61 -28.96
N GLU A 327 2.45 5.21 -27.82
CA GLU A 327 1.64 6.44 -27.78
C GLU A 327 2.42 7.66 -28.32
N GLU A 328 3.74 7.77 -28.09
CA GLU A 328 4.58 8.86 -28.65
C GLU A 328 4.83 8.73 -30.16
N LYS A 329 4.83 7.51 -30.72
CA LYS A 329 4.98 7.32 -32.17
C LYS A 329 3.73 7.67 -32.96
N MET A 330 2.57 7.61 -32.32
CA MET A 330 1.31 8.01 -32.95
C MET A 330 1.17 9.54 -32.98
N ASP A 331 1.69 10.25 -31.96
CA ASP A 331 1.75 11.72 -31.94
C ASP A 331 2.49 12.28 -33.16
N ASN A 332 3.64 11.70 -33.54
CA ASN A 332 4.41 12.12 -34.72
C ASN A 332 3.78 11.79 -36.09
N MET A 333 2.75 10.93 -36.15
CA MET A 333 2.04 10.61 -37.40
C MET A 333 0.73 11.39 -37.57
N THR A 334 0.19 11.98 -36.50
CA THR A 334 -1.05 12.78 -36.54
C THR A 334 -0.83 14.29 -36.58
N GLU A 335 0.40 14.78 -36.43
CA GLU A 335 0.70 16.16 -36.83
C GLU A 335 0.65 16.23 -38.36
N LEU A 336 -0.29 17.02 -38.90
CA LEU A 336 -0.27 17.36 -40.33
C LEU A 336 1.13 17.91 -40.66
N PRO A 337 1.79 17.44 -41.74
CA PRO A 337 3.00 18.08 -42.21
C PRO A 337 2.70 19.55 -42.45
N ASP A 338 3.40 20.41 -41.73
CA ASP A 338 3.30 21.87 -41.85
C ASP A 338 3.53 22.23 -43.32
N LEU A 339 2.44 22.54 -44.04
CA LEU A 339 2.49 22.94 -45.43
C LEU A 339 3.18 24.30 -45.47
N LYS A 340 4.49 24.28 -45.73
CA LYS A 340 5.25 25.49 -46.08
C LYS A 340 4.47 26.25 -47.16
N PRO A 341 4.20 27.56 -46.98
CA PRO A 341 3.50 28.35 -47.98
C PRO A 341 4.44 28.54 -49.17
N GLY A 342 4.28 27.71 -50.19
CA GLY A 342 5.14 27.80 -51.37
C GLY A 342 4.78 26.95 -52.56
N HIS A 343 3.91 25.94 -52.47
CA HIS A 343 3.54 25.11 -53.63
C HIS A 343 2.02 24.97 -53.71
N ALA A 344 1.40 25.85 -54.48
CA ALA A 344 0.01 25.70 -54.89
C ALA A 344 -0.09 24.63 -55.99
N PRO A 345 -0.97 23.62 -55.87
CA PRO A 345 -1.31 22.77 -57.00
C PRO A 345 -2.32 23.48 -57.89
N VAL A 346 -2.00 23.57 -59.18
CA VAL A 346 -2.81 24.16 -60.24
C VAL A 346 -4.14 23.40 -60.38
N SER A 347 -5.25 24.12 -60.24
CA SER A 347 -6.60 23.63 -60.48
C SER A 347 -6.78 23.25 -61.95
N SER A 348 -6.89 21.96 -62.25
CA SER A 348 -7.31 21.47 -63.57
C SER A 348 -8.81 21.71 -63.76
N ARG A 349 -9.13 22.59 -64.71
CA ARG A 349 -10.48 22.97 -65.12
C ARG A 349 -11.02 21.90 -66.09
N MET A 350 -12.05 21.17 -65.70
CA MET A 350 -12.75 20.24 -66.60
C MET A 350 -13.81 21.04 -67.37
N THR A 351 -13.60 21.23 -68.69
CA THR A 351 -14.62 21.73 -69.61
C THR A 351 -15.47 20.56 -70.08
N ILE A 352 -16.79 20.72 -70.03
CA ILE A 352 -17.77 19.83 -70.63
C ILE A 352 -18.09 20.42 -72.01
N ASP A 353 -17.83 19.66 -73.07
CA ASP A 353 -18.43 19.84 -74.39
C ASP A 353 -19.71 18.99 -74.49
#